data_AF-A0A0G4JUY0-F1
#
_entry.id   AF-A0A0G4JUY0-F1
#
_cell.length_a   1.000
_cell.length_b   1.000
_cell.length_c   1.000
_cell.angle_alpha   90.00
_cell.angle_beta   90.00
_cell.angle_gamma   90.00
#
_symmetry.space_group_name_H-M   'P 1'
#
loop_
_entity.id
_entity.type
_entity.pdbx_description
1 polymer ?
#
loop_
_entity_poly.entity_id
_entity_poly.type
_entity_poly.pdbx_seq_one_letter_code
_entity_poly.pdbx_strand_id
1 'polypeptide(L)'
;MLPARLKAARLRAQMTQEKLGVLAGIEEATARSRVSQYESGTHRPTFETMCAFARVLNVPESYFYTLDDDFADIILKLYDGEVVQWTKG
;
A
#
# COMPACT_ATOMS: atom_id res chain seq x y z
N MET A 1 -1.02 9.41 -2.40
CA MET A 1 -0.44 8.06 -2.50
C MET A 1 0.06 7.82 -3.92
N LEU A 2 1.06 6.95 -4.08
CA LEU A 2 1.67 6.55 -5.35
C LEU A 2 1.03 5.23 -5.82
N PRO A 3 0.31 5.19 -6.97
CA PRO A 3 -0.46 4.01 -7.40
C PRO A 3 0.36 2.71 -7.42
N ALA A 4 1.62 2.82 -7.85
CA ALA A 4 2.56 1.71 -7.87
C ALA A 4 2.84 1.09 -6.48
N ARG A 5 2.88 1.90 -5.41
CA ARG A 5 3.13 1.42 -4.04
C ARG A 5 1.96 0.59 -3.51
N LEU A 6 0.71 1.05 -3.74
CA LEU A 6 -0.47 0.28 -3.35
C LEU A 6 -0.49 -1.09 -4.04
N LYS A 7 -0.23 -1.10 -5.36
CA LYS A 7 -0.17 -2.33 -6.14
C LYS A 7 0.96 -3.25 -5.68
N ALA A 8 2.16 -2.71 -5.43
CA ALA A 8 3.29 -3.48 -4.96
C ALA A 8 3.03 -4.12 -3.59
N ALA A 9 2.51 -3.36 -2.62
CA ALA A 9 2.16 -3.89 -1.30
C ALA A 9 1.06 -4.97 -1.40
N ARG A 10 0.02 -4.74 -2.21
CA ARG A 10 -1.04 -5.74 -2.42
C ARG A 10 -0.50 -7.05 -2.99
N LEU A 11 0.37 -6.97 -4.00
CA LEU A 11 0.97 -8.14 -4.62
C LEU A 11 1.92 -8.87 -3.67
N ARG A 12 2.70 -8.14 -2.87
CA ARG A 12 3.55 -8.70 -1.80
C ARG A 12 2.73 -9.49 -0.77
N ALA A 13 1.55 -8.98 -0.41
CA ALA A 13 0.60 -9.65 0.46
C ALA A 13 -0.24 -10.75 -0.23
N GLN A 14 -0.01 -11.03 -1.51
CA GLN A 14 -0.73 -12.04 -2.30
C GLN A 14 -2.25 -11.86 -2.30
N MET A 15 -2.72 -10.60 -2.34
CA MET A 15 -4.15 -10.29 -2.29
C MET A 15 -4.70 -9.90 -3.68
N THR A 16 -5.94 -10.28 -3.97
CA THR A 16 -6.69 -9.70 -5.09
C THR A 16 -7.11 -8.27 -4.74
N GLN A 17 -7.44 -7.46 -5.76
CA GLN A 17 -7.97 -6.11 -5.55
C GLN A 17 -9.26 -6.13 -4.71
N GLU A 18 -10.14 -7.09 -4.99
CA GLU A 18 -11.37 -7.33 -4.24
C GLU A 18 -11.09 -7.67 -2.78
N LYS A 19 -10.22 -8.67 -2.52
CA LYS A 19 -9.87 -9.10 -1.16
C LYS A 19 -9.30 -7.96 -0.32
N LEU A 20 -8.42 -7.14 -0.90
CA LEU A 20 -7.90 -5.94 -0.22
C LEU A 20 -9.02 -4.95 0.10
N GLY A 21 -9.88 -4.65 -0.87
CA GLY A 21 -10.98 -3.71 -0.69
C GLY A 21 -11.93 -4.15 0.42
N VAL A 22 -12.38 -5.40 0.40
CA VAL A 22 -13.28 -5.96 1.41
C VAL A 22 -12.66 -5.90 2.81
N LEU A 23 -11.41 -6.34 2.96
CA LEU A 23 -10.74 -6.33 4.26
C LEU A 23 -10.46 -4.91 4.79
N ALA A 24 -10.39 -3.92 3.89
CA ALA A 24 -10.28 -2.51 4.25
C ALA A 24 -11.63 -1.82 4.51
N GLY A 25 -12.75 -2.57 4.48
CA GLY A 25 -14.09 -2.06 4.75
C GLY A 25 -14.80 -1.45 3.54
N ILE A 26 -14.34 -1.74 2.32
CA ILE A 26 -15.07 -1.40 1.09
C ILE A 26 -16.13 -2.47 0.84
N GLU A 27 -17.35 -2.03 0.50
CA GLU A 27 -18.43 -2.93 0.09
C GLU A 27 -18.00 -3.85 -1.06
N GLU A 28 -18.23 -5.15 -0.90
CA GLU A 28 -17.78 -6.21 -1.80
C GLU A 28 -18.13 -5.94 -3.27
N ALA A 29 -19.37 -5.52 -3.54
CA ALA A 29 -19.85 -5.19 -4.88
C ALA A 29 -19.03 -4.12 -5.61
N THR A 30 -18.32 -3.25 -4.87
CA THR A 30 -17.50 -2.16 -5.44
C THR A 30 -16.01 -2.31 -5.16
N ALA A 31 -15.60 -3.27 -4.31
CA ALA A 31 -14.25 -3.44 -3.80
C ALA A 31 -13.20 -3.53 -4.92
N ARG A 32 -13.39 -4.46 -5.86
CA ARG A 32 -12.49 -4.65 -7.00
C ARG A 32 -12.34 -3.37 -7.82
N SER A 33 -13.46 -2.73 -8.16
CA SER A 33 -13.47 -1.53 -9.01
C SER A 33 -12.75 -0.37 -8.34
N ARG A 34 -13.04 -0.10 -7.06
CA ARG A 34 -12.41 0.98 -6.30
C ARG A 34 -10.90 0.79 -6.16
N VAL A 35 -10.45 -0.39 -5.76
CA VAL A 35 -9.00 -0.67 -5.65
C VAL A 35 -8.32 -0.57 -7.01
N SER A 36 -8.95 -1.06 -8.08
CA SER A 36 -8.42 -0.89 -9.44
C SER A 36 -8.23 0.56 -9.84
N GLN A 37 -9.17 1.44 -9.49
CA GLN A 37 -9.08 2.88 -9.77
C GLN A 37 -7.99 3.59 -8.95
N TYR A 38 -7.70 3.10 -7.74
CA TYR A 38 -6.60 3.59 -6.93
C TYR A 38 -5.24 3.14 -7.50
N GLU A 39 -5.14 1.88 -7.94
CA GLU A 39 -3.91 1.33 -8.55
C GLU A 39 -3.61 1.88 -9.95
N SER A 40 -4.64 2.32 -10.69
CA SER A 40 -4.45 3.04 -11.96
C SER A 40 -4.18 4.54 -11.76
N GLY A 41 -4.41 5.06 -10.55
CA GLY A 41 -4.34 6.49 -10.26
C GLY A 41 -5.53 7.30 -10.78
N THR A 42 -6.58 6.64 -11.28
CA THR A 42 -7.83 7.30 -11.73
C THR A 42 -8.50 8.04 -10.58
N HIS A 43 -8.52 7.44 -9.39
CA HIS A 43 -8.99 8.08 -8.17
C HIS A 43 -7.93 8.01 -7.09
N ARG A 44 -7.99 8.94 -6.14
CA ARG A 44 -7.13 8.94 -4.96
C ARG A 44 -7.96 8.54 -3.73
N PRO A 45 -7.55 7.52 -2.97
CA PRO A 45 -8.17 7.19 -1.70
C PRO A 45 -7.92 8.31 -0.67
N THR A 46 -8.82 8.42 0.31
CA THR A 46 -8.59 9.31 1.46
C THR A 46 -7.46 8.79 2.33
N PHE A 47 -6.96 9.61 3.26
CA PHE A 47 -5.94 9.16 4.19
C PHE A 47 -6.45 8.01 5.09
N GLU A 48 -7.69 8.08 5.57
CA GLU A 48 -8.31 7.03 6.38
C GLU A 48 -8.40 5.71 5.62
N THR A 49 -8.72 5.77 4.32
CA THR A 49 -8.72 4.59 3.45
C THR A 49 -7.30 4.02 3.30
N MET A 50 -6.29 4.87 3.20
CA MET A 50 -4.89 4.42 3.16
C MET A 50 -4.44 3.80 4.47
N CYS A 51 -4.85 4.33 5.63
CA CYS A 51 -4.60 3.71 6.93
C CYS A 51 -5.26 2.33 7.04
N ALA A 52 -6.48 2.17 6.50
CA ALA A 52 -7.13 0.86 6.43
C ALA A 52 -6.33 -0.12 5.56
N PHE A 53 -5.87 0.31 4.38
CA PHE A 53 -5.00 -0.51 3.54
C PHE A 53 -3.66 -0.84 4.20
N ALA A 54 -3.03 0.12 4.88
CA ALA A 54 -1.77 -0.06 5.61
C ALA A 54 -1.90 -1.21 6.62
N ARG A 55 -2.95 -1.17 7.43
CA ARG A 55 -3.24 -2.20 8.44
C ARG A 55 -3.48 -3.57 7.81
N VAL A 56 -4.25 -3.64 6.72
CA VAL A 56 -4.54 -4.91 6.03
C VAL A 56 -3.30 -5.50 5.36
N LEU A 57 -2.46 -4.64 4.77
CA LEU A 57 -1.26 -5.03 4.03
C LEU A 57 -0.03 -5.21 4.93
N ASN A 58 -0.13 -4.88 6.21
CA ASN A 58 0.97 -4.88 7.17
C ASN A 58 2.19 -4.09 6.68
N VAL A 59 1.96 -2.85 6.26
CA VAL A 59 3.01 -1.90 5.84
C VAL A 59 2.75 -0.55 6.49
N PRO A 60 3.78 0.28 6.76
CA PRO A 60 3.58 1.61 7.31
C PRO A 60 2.93 2.53 6.28
N GLU A 61 2.06 3.44 6.71
CA GLU A 61 1.30 4.35 5.84
C GLU A 61 2.23 5.18 4.94
N SER A 62 3.39 5.55 5.48
CA SER A 62 4.42 6.32 4.78
C SER A 62 4.90 5.63 3.50
N TYR A 63 4.93 4.29 3.45
CA TYR A 63 5.32 3.52 2.27
C TYR A 63 4.53 3.93 1.01
N PHE A 64 3.24 4.25 1.15
CA PHE A 64 2.40 4.62 0.02
C PHE A 64 2.69 6.00 -0.56
N TYR A 65 3.55 6.78 0.08
CA TYR A 65 3.89 8.15 -0.32
C TYR A 65 5.41 8.32 -0.57
N THR A 66 6.21 7.28 -0.36
CA THR A 66 7.66 7.30 -0.56
C THR A 66 8.01 7.13 -2.04
N LEU A 67 8.52 8.20 -2.65
CA LEU A 67 8.84 8.26 -4.08
C LEU A 67 10.07 7.43 -4.45
N ASP A 68 11.11 7.51 -3.63
CA ASP A 68 12.36 6.79 -3.83
C ASP A 68 12.16 5.29 -3.56
N ASP A 69 12.52 4.44 -4.53
CA ASP A 69 12.31 2.99 -4.46
C ASP A 69 13.18 2.35 -3.36
N ASP A 70 14.46 2.71 -3.30
CA ASP A 70 15.39 2.19 -2.30
C ASP A 70 14.96 2.57 -0.88
N PHE A 71 14.53 3.82 -0.69
CA PHE A 71 14.05 4.28 0.61
C PHE A 71 12.70 3.64 0.99
N ALA A 72 11.82 3.37 0.02
CA ALA A 72 10.57 2.66 0.30
C ALA A 72 10.82 1.23 0.80
N ASP A 73 11.80 0.53 0.24
CA ASP A 73 12.19 -0.80 0.72
C ASP A 73 12.86 -0.75 2.09
N ILE A 74 13.63 0.29 2.39
CA ILE A 74 14.21 0.51 3.73
C ILE A 74 13.11 0.72 4.77
N ILE A 75 12.08 1.50 4.45
CA ILE A 75 10.93 1.72 5.32
C ILE A 75 10.25 0.39 5.67
N LEU A 76 10.10 -0.53 4.71
CA LEU A 76 9.51 -1.85 4.97
C LEU A 76 10.40 -2.68 5.90
N LYS A 77 11.70 -2.77 5.63
CA LYS A 77 12.65 -3.51 6.48
C LYS A 77 12.65 -2.99 7.92
N LEU A 78 12.66 -1.66 8.10
CA LEU A 78 12.58 -1.05 9.42
C LEU A 78 11.25 -1.38 10.13
N TYR A 79 10.14 -1.39 9.39
CA TYR A 79 8.83 -1.75 9.94
C TYR A 79 8.75 -3.23 10.35
N ASP A 80 9.45 -4.11 9.62
CA ASP A 80 9.59 -5.53 9.93
C ASP A 80 10.60 -5.79 11.08
N GLY A 81 11.21 -4.73 11.64
CA GLY A 81 12.14 -4.81 12.77
C GLY A 81 13.59 -5.11 12.38
N GLU A 82 13.94 -5.01 11.11
CA GLU A 82 15.31 -5.19 10.64
C GLU A 82 16.20 -3.99 10.97
N VAL A 83 17.47 -4.27 11.28
CA VAL A 83 18.50 -3.21 11.37
C VAL A 83 18.97 -2.87 9.96
N VAL A 84 18.74 -1.63 9.53
CA VAL A 84 19.13 -1.16 8.20
C VAL A 84 20.26 -0.13 8.29
N GLN A 85 21.35 -0.37 7.56
CA GLN A 85 22.39 0.63 7.31
C GLN A 85 22.08 1.31 5.98
N TRP A 86 21.57 2.54 6.02
CA TRP A 86 21.30 3.31 4.82
C TRP A 86 22.45 4.28 4.53
N THR A 87 23.04 4.14 3.36
CA THR A 87 23.96 5.13 2.81
C THR A 87 23.30 5.72 1.59
N LYS A 88 22.91 6.99 1.66
CA LYS A 88 22.36 7.69 0.50
C LYS A 88 23.50 7.88 -0.52
N GLY A 89 23.36 7.28 -1.69
CA GLY A 89 24.24 7.51 -2.83
C GLY A 89 24.10 8.93 -3.38
#